data_AF-A0A383A8E7-F1
#
_entry.id   AF-A0A383A8E7-F1
#
_cell.length_a   1.000
_cell.length_b   1.000
_cell.length_c   1.000
_cell.angle_alpha   90.00
_cell.angle_beta   90.00
_cell.angle_gamma   90.00
#
_symmetry.space_group_name_H-M   'P 1'
#
loop_
_entity.id
_entity.type
_entity.pdbx_description
1 polymer ?
#
loop_
_entity_poly.entity_id
_entity_poly.type
_entity_poly.pdbx_seq_one_letter_code
_entity_poly.pdbx_strand_id
1 'polypeptide(L)' 'MITIEEFKKNQTNKTRLIGLDLGSKRIGVSICDERQSIATPFKTLNKINTDKIIEDIKAIVEENN' A
#
# COMPACT_ATOMS: atom_id res chain seq x y z
N MET A 1 14.00 12.34 3.95
CA MET A 1 12.53 12.19 4.10
C MET A 1 11.90 13.06 3.03
N ILE A 2 11.19 12.46 2.08
CA ILE A 2 10.50 13.23 1.04
C ILE A 2 9.29 13.93 1.67
N THR A 3 9.04 15.19 1.31
CA THR A 3 7.81 15.85 1.73
C THR A 3 6.60 15.31 0.95
N ILE A 4 5.39 15.42 1.51
CA ILE A 4 4.17 15.02 0.78
C ILE A 4 4.05 15.82 -0.53
N GLU A 5 4.45 17.09 -0.53
CA GLU A 5 4.40 17.95 -1.71
C GLU A 5 5.44 17.54 -2.77
N GLU A 6 6.65 17.14 -2.38
CA GLU A 6 7.61 16.55 -3.33
C GLU A 6 7.15 15.19 -3.87
N PHE A 7 6.53 14.36 -3.04
CA PHE A 7 5.99 13.08 -3.49
C PHE A 7 4.93 13.29 -4.57
N LYS A 8 3.96 14.19 -4.35
CA LYS A 8 2.92 14.52 -5.34
C LYS A 8 3.49 15.04 -6.65
N LYS A 9 4.58 15.82 -6.62
CA LYS A 9 5.24 16.34 -7.84
C LYS A 9 5.92 15.24 -8.66
N ASN A 10 6.48 14.24 -7.99
CA ASN A 10 7.20 13.14 -8.63
C ASN A 10 6.29 11.95 -9.00
N GLN A 11 5.05 11.92 -8.49
CA GLN A 11 4.10 10.86 -8.76
C GLN A 11 3.43 11.03 -10.13
N THR A 12 3.36 9.94 -10.90
CA THR A 12 2.62 9.92 -12.17
C THR A 12 1.17 9.45 -11.97
N ASN A 13 0.23 10.01 -12.72
CA ASN A 13 -1.22 9.72 -12.62
C ASN A 13 -1.65 8.34 -13.17
N LYS A 14 -0.71 7.44 -13.47
CA LYS A 14 -0.97 6.07 -13.97
C LYS A 14 -0.26 5.04 -13.10
N THR A 15 -0.45 5.15 -11.80
CA THR A 15 0.17 4.26 -10.81
C THR A 15 -0.83 3.95 -9.73
N ARG A 16 -0.83 2.70 -9.26
CA ARG A 16 -1.61 2.30 -8.09
C ARG A 16 -0.83 2.60 -6.83
N LEU A 17 -1.55 2.94 -5.77
CA LEU A 17 -1.02 3.16 -4.43
C LEU A 17 -1.58 2.10 -3.50
N ILE A 18 -0.75 1.68 -2.55
CA ILE A 18 -1.16 0.79 -1.46
C ILE A 18 -1.44 1.62 -0.20
N GLY A 19 -2.62 1.46 0.38
CA GLY A 19 -2.98 2.01 1.68
C GLY A 19 -2.72 0.98 2.77
N LEU A 20 -1.99 1.38 3.82
CA LEU A 20 -1.69 0.53 4.98
C LEU A 20 -2.26 1.16 6.25
N ASP A 21 -3.24 0.49 6.85
CA ASP A 21 -3.82 0.87 8.14
C ASP A 21 -3.22 0.02 9.26
N LEU A 22 -2.34 0.61 10.06
CA LEU A 22 -1.51 -0.09 11.05
C LEU A 22 -2.26 -0.27 12.38
N GLY A 23 -2.85 -1.46 12.57
CA GLY A 23 -3.37 -1.88 13.87
C GLY A 23 -2.34 -2.57 14.76
N SER A 24 -2.71 -2.76 16.04
CA SER A 24 -1.88 -3.47 17.02
C SER A 24 -1.71 -4.96 16.72
N LYS A 25 -2.72 -5.59 16.09
CA LYS A 25 -2.73 -7.02 15.74
C LYS A 25 -2.81 -7.31 14.24
N ARG A 26 -3.36 -6.37 13.47
CA ARG A 26 -3.70 -6.54 12.06
C ARG A 26 -3.34 -5.29 11.28
N ILE A 27 -3.02 -5.44 10.01
CA ILE A 27 -2.79 -4.34 9.08
C ILE A 27 -3.86 -4.43 7.99
N GLY A 28 -4.70 -3.39 7.88
CA GLY A 28 -5.62 -3.25 6.77
C GLY A 28 -4.86 -2.84 5.52
N VAL A 29 -5.10 -3.51 4.40
CA VAL A 29 -4.49 -3.22 3.10
C VAL A 29 -5.58 -2.86 2.10
N SER A 30 -5.44 -1.72 1.46
CA SER A 30 -6.26 -1.28 0.33
C SER A 30 -5.37 -0.95 -0.86
N ILE A 31 -5.92 -1.04 -2.07
CA ILE A 31 -5.24 -0.68 -3.32
C ILE A 31 -6.14 0.27 -4.09
N CYS A 32 -5.59 1.35 -4.65
CA CYS A 32 -6.36 2.21 -5.54
C CYS A 32 -6.25 1.82 -7.01
N ASP A 33 -7.21 2.28 -7.82
CA ASP A 33 -7.14 2.19 -9.26
C ASP A 33 -5.99 3.03 -9.85
N GLU A 34 -5.65 2.81 -11.12
CA GLU A 34 -4.51 3.49 -11.78
C GLU A 34 -4.66 5.02 -11.83
N ARG A 35 -5.90 5.50 -11.79
CA ARG A 35 -6.24 6.93 -11.75
C ARG A 35 -6.25 7.49 -10.34
N GLN A 36 -5.94 6.67 -9.33
CA GLN A 36 -5.93 7.04 -7.91
C GLN A 36 -7.25 7.68 -7.44
N SER A 37 -8.36 7.31 -8.07
CA SER A 37 -9.69 7.88 -7.85
C SER A 37 -10.49 7.10 -6.80
N ILE A 38 -10.31 5.78 -6.74
CA ILE A 38 -11.04 4.90 -5.82
C ILE A 38 -10.06 3.97 -5.12
N ALA A 39 -10.07 3.94 -3.79
CA ALA A 39 -9.36 2.94 -2.99
C ALA A 39 -10.31 1.78 -2.67
N THR A 40 -9.93 0.56 -3.06
CA THR A 40 -10.70 -0.66 -2.81
C THR A 40 -10.05 -1.46 -1.68
N PRO A 41 -10.83 -1.99 -0.72
CA PRO A 41 -10.30 -2.94 0.26
C PRO A 41 -9.69 -4.16 -0.42
N PHE A 42 -8.49 -4.57 -0.01
CA PHE A 42 -7.77 -5.67 -0.65
C PHE A 42 -7.61 -6.87 0.30
N LYS A 43 -6.90 -6.70 1.42
CA LYS A 43 -6.60 -7.79 2.36
C LYS A 43 -6.40 -7.24 3.77
N THR A 44 -6.48 -8.11 4.77
CA THR A 44 -5.98 -7.82 6.12
C THR A 44 -4.82 -8.76 6.42
N LEU A 45 -3.67 -8.21 6.79
CA LEU A 45 -2.49 -8.97 7.19
C LEU A 45 -2.45 -9.14 8.71
N ASN A 46 -1.99 -10.29 9.19
CA ASN A 46 -1.74 -10.50 10.61
C ASN A 46 -0.35 -9.98 10.97
N LYS A 47 -0.26 -9.16 12.02
CA LYS A 47 1.01 -8.59 12.48
C LYS A 47 1.75 -9.61 13.33
N ILE A 48 2.43 -10.54 12.66
CA ILE A 48 3.23 -11.61 13.30
C ILE A 48 4.62 -11.08 13.64
N ASN A 49 5.38 -10.66 12.63
CA ASN A 49 6.66 -9.98 12.77
C ASN A 49 6.90 -9.07 11.55
N THR A 50 7.90 -8.20 11.63
CA THR A 50 8.19 -7.20 10.58
C THR A 50 8.60 -7.87 9.27
N ASP A 51 9.42 -8.92 9.31
CA ASP A 51 9.94 -9.57 8.10
C ASP A 51 8.81 -10.20 7.27
N LYS A 52 7.87 -10.88 7.94
CA LYS A 52 6.70 -11.47 7.30
C LYS A 52 5.81 -10.41 6.67
N ILE A 53 5.63 -9.26 7.34
CA ILE A 53 4.85 -8.14 6.78
C ILE A 53 5.53 -7.60 5.52
N ILE A 54 6.86 -7.47 5.53
CA ILE A 54 7.61 -6.99 4.36
C ILE A 54 7.47 -7.98 3.19
N GLU A 55 7.58 -9.28 3.45
CA GLU A 55 7.34 -10.32 2.44
C GLU A 55 5.91 -10.25 1.87
N ASP A 56 4.90 -10.17 2.74
CA ASP A 56 3.50 -10.12 2.33
C ASP A 56 3.23 -8.86 1.50
N ILE A 57 3.76 -7.69 1.89
CA ILE A 57 3.61 -6.45 1.11
C ILE A 57 4.29 -6.57 -0.26
N LYS A 58 5.50 -7.15 -0.34
CA LYS A 58 6.19 -7.36 -1.62
C LYS A 58 5.39 -8.26 -2.55
N ALA A 59 4.85 -9.36 -2.03
CA ALA A 59 3.99 -10.25 -2.81
C ALA A 59 2.76 -9.52 -3.36
N ILE A 60 2.11 -8.67 -2.54
CA ILE A 60 0.96 -7.86 -2.98
C ILE A 60 1.36 -6.91 -4.11
N VAL A 61 2.52 -6.26 -4.02
CA VAL A 61 3.02 -5.38 -5.07
C VAL A 61 3.27 -6.13 -6.37
N GLU A 62 3.91 -7.31 -6.30
CA GLU A 62 4.19 -8.16 -7.47
C GLU A 62 2.90 -8.65 -8.15
N GLU A 63 1.92 -9.10 -7.36
CA GLU A 63 0.62 -9.60 -7.85
C GLU A 63 -0.25 -8.51 -8.52
N ASN A 64 -0.04 -7.24 -8.17
CA ASN A 64 -0.87 -6.12 -8.62
C ASN A 64 -0.13 -5.11 -9.52
N ASN A 65 1.09 -5.46 -9.96
CA ASN A 65 1.95 -4.65 -10.82
C ASN A 65 1.38 -4.50 -12.24
#